data_AF-A0A846H8K6-F1
#
_entry.id   AF-A0A846H8K6-F1
#
_cell.length_a   1.000
_cell.length_b   1.000
_cell.length_c   1.000
_cell.angle_alpha   90.00
_cell.angle_beta   90.00
_cell.angle_gamma   90.00
#
_symmetry.space_group_name_H-M   'P 1'
#
loop_
_entity.id
_entity.type
_entity.pdbx_description
1 polymer ?
#
loop_
_entity_poly.entity_id
_entity_poly.type
_entity_poly.pdbx_seq_one_letter_code
_entity_poly.pdbx_strand_id
1 'polypeptide(L)' 'MEIEALTLVWRLQQASCIVYWTGWLIEGKVTNHCVVDAVARMLLLSDWLEESPRLLASGNN' A
#
# COMPACT_ATOMS: atom_id res chain seq x y z
N MET A 1 15.37 -2.97 -13.54
CA MET A 1 16.07 -2.11 -12.55
C MET A 1 15.15 -1.09 -11.89
N GLU A 2 14.64 -0.06 -12.57
CA GLU A 2 13.81 0.97 -11.90
C GLU A 2 12.46 0.45 -11.40
N ILE A 3 11.74 -0.35 -12.19
CA ILE A 3 10.43 -0.94 -11.80
C ILE A 3 10.57 -1.90 -10.61
N GLU A 4 11.65 -2.69 -10.56
CA GLU A 4 11.92 -3.62 -9.46
C GLU A 4 12.24 -2.86 -8.17
N ALA A 5 13.00 -1.77 -8.26
CA ALA A 5 13.29 -0.90 -7.13
C ALA A 5 12.01 -0.23 -6.59
N LEU A 6 11.15 0.26 -7.48
CA LEU A 6 9.85 0.82 -7.10
C LEU A 6 8.95 -0.23 -6.44
N THR A 7 8.93 -1.45 -6.97
CA THR A 7 8.17 -2.57 -6.39
C THR A 7 8.68 -2.93 -5.00
N LEU A 8 10.00 -2.93 -4.80
CA LEU A 8 10.61 -3.20 -3.49
C LEU A 8 10.28 -2.09 -2.47
N VAL A 9 10.43 -0.82 -2.87
CA VAL A 9 10.10 0.33 -2.02
C VAL A 9 8.63 0.30 -1.63
N TRP A 10 7.76 -0.04 -2.59
CA TRP A 10 6.33 -0.17 -2.34
C TRP A 10 6.02 -1.24 -1.29
N ARG A 11 6.60 -2.45 -1.43
CA ARG A 11 6.43 -3.53 -0.44
C ARG A 11 6.95 -3.14 0.94
N LEU A 12 8.07 -2.40 1.01
CA LEU A 12 8.60 -1.88 2.26
C LEU A 12 7.65 -0.86 2.92
N GLN A 13 7.04 0.02 2.12
CA GLN A 13 6.02 0.96 2.62
C GLN A 13 4.80 0.23 3.15
N GLN A 14 4.33 -0.83 2.48
CA GLN A 14 3.21 -1.65 2.97
C GLN A 14 3.52 -2.28 4.33
N ALA A 15 4.68 -2.93 4.46
CA ALA A 15 5.11 -3.53 5.74
C ALA A 15 5.22 -2.47 6.84
N SER A 16 5.78 -1.30 6.53
CA SER A 16 5.94 -0.20 7.48
C SER A 16 4.60 0.37 7.94
N CYS A 17 3.63 0.50 7.03
CA CYS A 17 2.26 0.93 7.33
C CYS A 17 1.60 -0.01 8.34
N ILE A 18 1.68 -1.33 8.11
CA ILE A 18 1.12 -2.34 9.01
C ILE A 18 1.73 -2.22 10.41
N VAL A 19 3.07 -2.16 10.51
CA VAL A 19 3.77 -2.04 11.79
C VAL A 19 3.35 -0.78 12.55
N TYR A 20 3.32 0.37 11.87
CA TYR A 20 2.95 1.65 12.47
C TYR A 20 1.54 1.64 13.09
N TRP A 21 0.54 1.24 12.30
CA TRP A 21 -0.86 1.24 12.76
C TRP A 21 -1.12 0.19 13.84
N THR A 22 -0.47 -0.96 13.75
CA THR A 22 -0.58 -2.00 14.79
C THR A 22 0.04 -1.52 16.10
N GLY A 23 1.18 -0.82 16.06
CA GLY A 23 1.77 -0.20 17.25
C GLY A 23 0.82 0.81 17.90
N TRP A 24 0.19 1.68 17.10
CA TRP A 24 -0.78 2.65 17.61
C TRP A 24 -2.03 2.00 18.23
N LEU A 25 -2.47 0.86 17.71
CA LEU A 25 -3.56 0.09 18.29
C LEU A 25 -3.16 -0.51 19.65
N ILE A 26 -1.96 -1.06 19.75
CA ILE A 26 -1.42 -1.60 21.01
C ILE A 26 -1.30 -0.50 22.07
N GLU A 27 -0.90 0.70 21.67
CA GLU A 27 -0.83 1.87 22.54
C GLU A 27 -2.19 2.49 22.87
N GLY A 28 -3.30 1.95 22.32
CA GLY A 28 -4.66 2.46 22.55
C GLY A 28 -4.94 3.83 21.95
N LYS A 29 -4.08 4.31 21.03
CA LYS A 29 -4.21 5.62 20.38
C LYS A 29 -5.25 5.63 19.26
N VAL A 30 -5.56 4.44 18.72
CA VAL A 30 -6.53 4.25 17.64
C VAL A 30 -7.39 3.03 17.90
N THR A 31 -8.50 2.94 17.17
CA THR A 31 -9.37 1.77 17.20
C THR A 31 -8.94 0.76 16.13
N ASN A 32 -9.41 -0.48 16.27
CA ASN A 32 -9.21 -1.51 15.25
C ASN A 32 -9.74 -1.05 13.87
N HIS A 33 -10.87 -0.32 13.84
CA HIS A 33 -11.42 0.22 12.61
C HIS A 33 -10.47 1.18 11.88
N CYS A 34 -9.78 2.05 12.63
CA CYS A 34 -8.77 2.95 12.05
C CYS A 34 -7.63 2.17 11.38
N VAL A 35 -7.18 1.08 11.99
CA VAL A 35 -6.12 0.22 11.42
C VAL A 35 -6.61 -0.46 10.14
N VAL A 36 -7.82 -1.02 10.16
CA VAL A 36 -8.40 -1.70 8.99
C VAL A 36 -8.57 -0.72 7.82
N ASP A 37 -9.09 0.49 8.06
CA ASP A 37 -9.26 1.49 6.99
C ASP A 37 -7.91 1.94 6.41
N ALA A 38 -6.92 2.19 7.27
CA ALA A 38 -5.59 2.62 6.81
C ALA A 38 -4.86 1.53 6.01
N VAL A 39 -4.92 0.27 6.46
CA VAL A 39 -4.33 -0.87 5.74
C VAL A 39 -5.08 -1.13 4.43
N ALA A 40 -6.41 -1.07 4.43
CA ALA A 40 -7.22 -1.26 3.22
C ALA A 40 -6.90 -0.21 2.15
N ARG A 41 -6.80 1.08 2.53
CA ARG A 41 -6.40 2.15 1.59
C ARG A 41 -5.01 1.94 1.00
N MET A 42 -4.07 1.45 1.81
CA MET A 42 -2.72 1.13 1.35
C MET A 42 -2.72 -0.03 0.35
N LEU A 43 -3.54 -1.07 0.59
CA LEU A 43 -3.66 -2.22 -0.32
C LEU A 43 -4.39 -1.87 -1.63
N LEU A 44 -5.43 -1.05 -1.58
CA LEU A 44 -6.11 -0.56 -2.80
C LEU A 44 -5.18 0.23 -3.72
N LEU A 45 -4.22 0.96 -3.15
CA LEU A 45 -3.18 1.62 -3.94
C LEU A 45 -2.24 0.60 -4.61
N SER A 46 -2.02 -0.57 -4.01
CA SER A 46 -1.27 -1.66 -4.64
C SER A 46 -1.99 -2.22 -5.85
N ASP A 47 -3.30 -2.48 -5.73
CA ASP A 47 -4.11 -2.99 -6.83
C ASP A 47 -4.09 -2.01 -8.00
N TRP A 48 -4.23 -0.70 -7.72
CA TRP A 48 -4.11 0.35 -8.73
C TRP A 48 -2.72 0.42 -9.37
N LEU A 49 -1.64 0.24 -8.60
CA LEU A 49 -0.26 0.23 -9.12
C LEU A 49 0.03 -1.00 -9.99
N GLU A 50 -0.58 -2.15 -9.73
CA GLU A 50 -0.44 -3.35 -10.57
C GLU A 50 -1.25 -3.23 -11.88
N GLU A 51 -2.38 -2.53 -11.86
CA GLU A 51 -3.21 -2.30 -13.04
C GLU A 51 -2.72 -1.15 -13.93
N SER A 52 -2.09 -0.13 -13.34
CA SER A 52 -1.65 1.08 -14.05
C SER A 52 -0.71 0.81 -15.24
N PRO A 53 0.30 -0.06 -15.17
CA PRO A 53 1.14 -0.40 -16.32
C PRO A 53 0.34 -1.02 -17.48
N ARG A 54 -0.72 -1.78 -17.19
CA ARG A 54 -1.60 -2.37 -18.21
C ARG A 54 -2.49 -1.32 -18.88
N LEU A 55 -3.00 -0.37 -18.10
CA LEU A 55 -3.81 0.76 -18.59
C LEU A 55 -2.98 1.75 -19.42
N LEU A 56 -1.74 2.01 -19.01
CA LEU A 56 -0.82 2.90 -19.74
C LEU A 56 -0.28 2.26 -21.02
N ALA A 57 -0.18 0.92 -21.07
CA ALA A 57 0.22 0.20 -22.28
C ALA A 57 -0.92 0.03 -23.31
N SER A 58 -2.20 0.08 -22.89
CA SER A 58 -3.35 -0.08 -23.79
C SER A 58 -3.86 1.23 -24.41
N GLY A 59 -3.43 2.40 -23.90
CA GLY A 59 -3.85 3.72 -24.36
C GLY A 59 -3.12 4.28 -25.59
N ASN A 60 -2.37 3.45 -26.34
CA ASN A 60 -1.53 3.87 -27.47
C ASN A 60 -2.00 3.35 -28.85
N ASN A 61 -3.28 2.97 -28.99
CA ASN A 61 -3.90 2.60 -30.28
C ASN A 61 -4.99 3.59 -30.69
#